data_AF-A0A7W9Z2K2-F1
#
_entry.id   AF-A0A7W9Z2K2-F1
#
_cell.length_a   1.000
_cell.length_b   1.000
_cell.length_c   1.000
_cell.angle_alpha   90.00
_cell.angle_beta   90.00
_cell.angle_gamma   90.00
#
_symmetry.space_group_name_H-M   'P 1'
#
loop_
_entity.id
_entity.type
_entity.pdbx_description
1 polymer ?
#
loop_
_entity_poly.entity_id
_entity_poly.type
_entity_poly.pdbx_seq_one_letter_code
_entity_poly.pdbx_strand_id
1 'polypeptide(L)'
;MSNLLPNRFDIEIAEQGAKISSALHMLRSQQYPPDARKGLRKFQLAEVADFMGVTQTHLRQLHSDGKGPEIESIGGRRYYTADQMLELRDYLEANKKSDKRYYVPRRKEGEPMQVVSVVNFKGGSGKTTTAAHLAQYLALTGHRVLAIDLDPQASLTSLFGIQPELDDTASLYEALRFDDERKSIADVIQPTNIPGLDVVPANLVLQEYEYDVPLAISSKKGEDGRLFYMRIASALKQVDDKYDVVVIDCPPQLGYLTITALMASTGILITIHPQMLDIMSMSQFLMMLGGIMGPVAEAGAEMRVQWFRYLITRFEPTDIPQAQMVGFMQSMFAQQMLRNHVLKSTAISDASIKKQTLYEVERGEFVRATYDRAMESLNSTNAEIVELIHGVWGRK
;
A
#
# COMPACT_ATOMS: atom_id res chain seq x y z
N MET A 1 31.84 10.13 51.08
CA MET A 1 30.41 10.26 50.74
C MET A 1 30.33 10.47 49.23
N SER A 2 30.25 9.39 48.45
CA SER A 2 29.99 9.49 47.01
C SER A 2 28.48 9.45 46.79
N ASN A 3 27.92 10.55 46.27
CA ASN A 3 26.55 10.63 45.82
C ASN A 3 26.32 9.60 44.70
N LEU A 4 25.71 8.48 45.03
CA LEU A 4 25.06 7.60 44.07
C LEU A 4 23.85 8.38 43.53
N LEU A 5 24.00 8.97 42.35
CA LEU A 5 22.86 9.43 41.57
C LEU A 5 21.94 8.20 41.36
N PRO A 6 20.63 8.30 41.63
CA PRO A 6 19.72 7.19 41.42
C PRO A 6 19.79 6.76 39.95
N ASN A 7 19.94 5.46 39.72
CA ASN A 7 20.02 4.86 38.40
C ASN A 7 18.76 5.26 37.61
N ARG A 8 18.92 6.22 36.70
CA ARG A 8 17.84 6.80 35.90
C ARG A 8 17.38 5.72 34.92
N PHE A 9 16.23 5.11 35.21
CA PHE A 9 15.65 4.03 34.39
C PHE A 9 15.55 4.41 32.91
N ASP A 10 15.23 5.67 32.61
CA ASP A 10 15.15 6.21 31.25
C ASP A 10 16.51 6.21 30.52
N ILE A 11 17.62 6.50 31.22
CA ILE A 11 18.96 6.46 30.64
C ILE A 11 19.36 5.00 30.39
N GLU A 12 19.09 4.12 31.35
CA GLU A 12 19.42 2.69 31.22
C GLU A 12 18.67 2.03 30.04
N ILE A 13 17.37 2.32 29.88
CA ILE A 13 16.57 1.82 28.74
C ILE A 13 17.07 2.41 27.42
N ALA A 14 17.38 3.71 27.36
CA ALA A 14 17.91 4.33 26.15
C ALA A 14 19.26 3.72 25.72
N GLU A 15 20.18 3.49 26.68
CA GLU A 15 21.45 2.83 26.42
C GLU A 15 21.28 1.37 25.96
N GLN A 16 20.35 0.63 26.56
CA GLN A 16 20.04 -0.74 26.13
C GLN A 16 19.48 -0.75 24.70
N GLY A 17 18.56 0.17 24.38
CA GLY A 17 18.02 0.33 23.02
C GLY A 17 19.11 0.63 21.99
N ALA A 18 20.02 1.58 22.29
CA ALA A 18 21.15 1.91 21.43
C ALA A 18 22.10 0.72 21.18
N LYS A 19 22.38 -0.08 22.23
CA LYS A 19 23.19 -1.30 22.11
C LYS A 19 22.54 -2.34 21.20
N ILE A 20 21.23 -2.58 21.34
CA ILE A 20 20.49 -3.52 20.49
C ILE A 20 20.51 -3.05 19.04
N SER A 21 20.22 -1.77 18.78
CA SER A 21 20.26 -1.19 17.43
C SER A 21 21.64 -1.35 16.79
N SER A 22 22.72 -1.03 17.52
CA SER A 22 24.10 -1.20 17.02
C SER A 22 24.44 -2.66 16.72
N ALA A 23 24.00 -3.60 17.56
CA ALA A 23 24.21 -5.04 17.32
C ALA A 23 23.45 -5.53 16.07
N LEU A 24 22.21 -5.08 15.86
CA LEU A 24 21.43 -5.40 14.67
C LEU A 24 22.08 -4.84 13.38
N HIS A 25 22.59 -3.61 13.43
CA HIS A 25 23.30 -3.00 12.31
C HIS A 25 24.60 -3.78 11.96
N MET A 26 25.37 -4.20 12.97
CA MET A 26 26.55 -5.04 12.76
C MET A 26 26.19 -6.39 12.13
N LEU A 27 25.16 -7.08 12.63
CA LEU A 27 24.69 -8.35 12.06
C LEU A 27 24.24 -8.21 10.59
N ARG A 28 23.58 -7.10 10.24
CA ARG A 28 23.22 -6.80 8.85
C ARG A 28 24.45 -6.66 7.96
N SER A 29 25.42 -5.84 8.35
CA SER A 29 26.63 -5.61 7.53
C SER A 29 27.42 -6.90 7.24
N GLN A 30 27.29 -7.91 8.10
CA GLN A 30 27.90 -9.24 7.91
C GLN A 30 27.08 -10.16 7.00
N GLN A 31 25.74 -10.02 6.98
CA GLN A 31 24.84 -10.89 6.20
C GLN A 31 24.47 -10.30 4.83
N TYR A 32 24.48 -8.97 4.68
CA TYR A 32 24.06 -8.27 3.47
C TYR A 32 24.97 -7.04 3.22
N PRO A 33 25.60 -6.92 2.04
CA PRO A 33 26.31 -5.70 1.65
C PRO A 33 25.39 -4.47 1.75
N PRO A 34 25.90 -3.28 2.12
CA PRO A 34 25.09 -2.06 2.25
C PRO A 34 24.35 -1.68 0.95
N ASP A 35 24.86 -2.09 -0.21
CA ASP A 35 24.27 -1.80 -1.53
C ASP A 35 23.34 -2.91 -2.07
N ALA A 36 23.06 -3.96 -1.28
CA ALA A 36 22.21 -5.06 -1.71
C ALA A 36 20.74 -4.62 -1.81
N ARG A 37 20.35 -4.12 -2.99
CA ARG A 37 18.97 -3.76 -3.29
C ARG A 37 18.13 -5.02 -3.52
N LYS A 38 16.90 -5.00 -3.01
CA LYS A 38 15.89 -6.02 -3.31
C LYS A 38 15.73 -6.12 -4.83
N GLY A 39 15.86 -7.31 -5.40
CA GLY A 39 15.61 -7.55 -6.82
C GLY A 39 14.12 -7.77 -7.10
N LEU A 40 13.71 -7.65 -8.37
CA LEU A 40 12.40 -8.09 -8.84
C LEU A 40 12.58 -9.22 -9.85
N ARG A 41 11.76 -10.27 -9.74
CA ARG A 41 11.78 -11.39 -10.68
C ARG A 41 11.38 -10.98 -12.09
N LYS A 42 11.65 -11.84 -13.06
CA LYS A 42 11.11 -11.69 -14.42
C LYS A 42 9.71 -12.30 -14.52
N PHE A 43 8.89 -11.74 -15.39
CA PHE A 43 7.51 -12.14 -15.62
C PHE A 43 7.41 -12.96 -16.90
N GLN A 44 6.63 -14.04 -16.87
CA GLN A 44 6.40 -14.86 -18.06
C GLN A 44 5.38 -14.19 -18.98
N LEU A 45 5.47 -14.50 -20.28
CA LEU A 45 4.55 -14.01 -21.32
C LEU A 45 3.06 -14.06 -20.94
N ALA A 46 2.62 -15.11 -20.23
CA ALA A 46 1.22 -15.23 -19.79
C ALA A 46 0.84 -14.14 -18.80
N GLU A 47 1.66 -13.93 -17.76
CA GLU A 47 1.45 -12.89 -16.75
C GLU A 47 1.51 -11.50 -17.37
N VAL A 48 2.45 -11.28 -18.29
CA VAL A 48 2.57 -10.01 -19.01
C VAL A 48 1.33 -9.76 -19.85
N ALA A 49 0.81 -10.77 -20.57
CA ALA A 49 -0.42 -10.63 -21.34
C ALA A 49 -1.60 -10.19 -20.45
N ASP A 50 -1.72 -10.79 -19.26
CA ASP A 50 -2.76 -10.45 -18.29
C ASP A 50 -2.60 -9.01 -17.76
N PHE A 51 -1.41 -8.61 -17.32
CA PHE A 51 -1.16 -7.24 -16.85
C PHE A 51 -1.37 -6.18 -17.95
N MET A 52 -1.09 -6.52 -19.20
CA MET A 52 -1.29 -5.63 -20.36
C MET A 52 -2.75 -5.64 -20.86
N GLY A 53 -3.57 -6.57 -20.35
CA GLY A 53 -4.92 -6.80 -20.84
C GLY A 53 -4.97 -7.22 -22.31
N VAL A 54 -3.96 -7.90 -22.84
CA VAL A 54 -3.88 -8.40 -24.24
C VAL A 54 -3.82 -9.92 -24.29
N THR A 55 -3.97 -10.51 -25.48
CA THR A 55 -3.80 -11.96 -25.64
C THR A 55 -2.32 -12.34 -25.77
N GLN A 56 -1.95 -13.52 -25.26
CA GLN A 56 -0.61 -14.07 -25.45
C GLN A 56 -0.24 -14.19 -26.94
N THR A 57 -1.21 -14.53 -27.80
CA THR A 57 -1.02 -14.63 -29.25
C THR A 57 -0.60 -13.29 -29.85
N HIS A 58 -1.22 -12.18 -29.42
CA HIS A 58 -0.86 -10.85 -29.89
C HIS A 58 0.57 -10.49 -29.52
N LEU A 59 0.98 -10.74 -28.26
CA LEU A 59 2.36 -10.52 -27.84
C LEU A 59 3.33 -11.40 -28.61
N ARG A 60 3.01 -12.69 -28.85
CA ARG A 60 3.88 -13.57 -29.64
C ARG A 60 4.08 -13.05 -31.06
N GLN A 61 3.03 -12.54 -31.69
CA GLN A 61 3.10 -11.96 -33.03
C GLN A 61 3.96 -10.70 -33.06
N LEU A 62 3.79 -9.78 -32.10
CA LEU A 62 4.63 -8.58 -31.99
C LEU A 62 6.12 -8.93 -31.94
N HIS A 63 6.49 -9.96 -31.18
CA HIS A 63 7.88 -10.40 -31.08
C HIS A 63 8.38 -11.04 -32.38
N SER A 64 7.55 -11.83 -33.06
CA SER A 64 7.89 -12.38 -34.38
C SER A 64 8.09 -11.30 -35.43
N ASP A 65 7.36 -10.18 -35.31
CA ASP A 65 7.49 -9.00 -36.16
C ASP A 65 8.70 -8.13 -35.79
N GLY A 66 9.47 -8.48 -34.74
CA GLY A 66 10.59 -7.68 -34.25
C GLY A 66 10.16 -6.36 -33.60
N LYS A 67 8.96 -6.30 -33.01
CA LYS A 67 8.36 -5.10 -32.41
C LYS A 67 8.31 -5.20 -30.89
N GLY A 68 8.54 -4.07 -30.21
CA GLY A 68 8.57 -3.98 -28.75
C GLY A 68 9.97 -4.21 -28.17
N PRO A 69 10.07 -4.40 -26.84
CA PRO A 69 11.35 -4.54 -26.15
C PRO A 69 12.10 -5.82 -26.54
N GLU A 70 13.42 -5.78 -26.48
CA GLU A 70 14.25 -6.99 -26.54
C GLU A 70 14.11 -7.78 -25.25
N ILE A 71 13.76 -9.07 -25.35
CA ILE A 71 13.47 -9.92 -24.19
C ILE A 71 14.34 -11.17 -24.16
N GLU A 72 14.48 -11.71 -22.96
CA GLU A 72 15.17 -12.98 -22.78
C GLU A 72 14.26 -14.16 -23.13
N SER A 73 14.81 -15.14 -23.85
CA SER A 73 14.16 -16.42 -24.05
C SER A 73 15.00 -17.58 -23.50
N ILE A 74 14.47 -18.27 -22.49
CA ILE A 74 15.10 -19.43 -21.86
C ILE A 74 14.22 -20.64 -22.12
N GLY A 75 14.77 -21.69 -22.77
CA GLY A 75 14.05 -22.94 -23.02
C GLY A 75 12.75 -22.75 -23.83
N GLY A 76 12.72 -21.79 -24.76
CA GLY A 76 11.55 -21.45 -25.56
C GLY A 76 10.45 -20.66 -24.82
N ARG A 77 10.64 -20.36 -23.54
CA ARG A 77 9.79 -19.44 -22.77
C ARG A 77 10.35 -18.02 -22.85
N ARG A 78 9.48 -17.03 -22.77
CA ARG A 78 9.78 -15.61 -22.90
C ARG A 78 9.57 -14.92 -21.56
N TYR A 79 10.54 -14.10 -21.18
CA TYR A 79 10.61 -13.43 -19.88
C TYR A 79 10.82 -11.93 -20.05
N TYR A 80 10.08 -11.15 -19.25
CA TYR A 80 10.12 -9.69 -19.27
C TYR A 80 10.56 -9.18 -17.91
N THR A 81 11.38 -8.14 -17.89
CA THR A 81 11.55 -7.29 -16.71
C THR A 81 10.37 -6.32 -16.60
N ALA A 82 10.16 -5.72 -15.42
CA ALA A 82 9.11 -4.72 -15.25
C ALA A 82 9.37 -3.46 -16.10
N ASP A 83 10.62 -3.05 -16.31
CA ASP A 83 10.96 -1.94 -17.22
C ASP A 83 10.57 -2.24 -18.67
N GLN A 84 10.87 -3.46 -19.15
CA GLN A 84 10.43 -3.91 -20.48
C GLN A 84 8.90 -3.97 -20.58
N MET A 85 8.20 -4.29 -19.50
CA MET A 85 6.73 -4.20 -19.47
C MET A 85 6.25 -2.76 -19.68
N LEU A 86 6.89 -1.77 -19.05
CA LEU A 86 6.56 -0.36 -19.28
C LEU A 86 6.86 0.09 -20.71
N GLU A 87 8.02 -0.28 -21.27
CA GLU A 87 8.36 0.00 -22.67
C GLU A 87 7.34 -0.60 -23.64
N LEU A 88 6.91 -1.84 -23.38
CA LEU A 88 5.87 -2.50 -24.16
C LEU A 88 4.52 -1.77 -24.08
N ARG A 89 4.16 -1.19 -22.91
CA ARG A 89 2.93 -0.38 -22.78
C ARG A 89 2.98 0.86 -23.65
N ASP A 90 4.09 1.59 -23.59
CA ASP A 90 4.27 2.81 -24.38
C ASP A 90 4.22 2.49 -25.88
N TYR A 91 4.82 1.36 -26.29
CA TYR A 91 4.71 0.87 -27.66
C TYR A 91 3.26 0.54 -28.05
N LEU A 92 2.52 -0.20 -27.22
CA LEU A 92 1.13 -0.57 -27.49
C LEU A 92 0.20 0.66 -27.55
N GLU A 93 0.44 1.65 -26.68
CA GLU A 93 -0.31 2.92 -26.65
C GLU A 93 -0.08 3.72 -27.93
N ALA A 94 1.18 3.87 -28.36
CA ALA A 94 1.53 4.60 -29.59
C ALA A 94 0.98 3.92 -30.87
N ASN A 95 0.76 2.60 -30.83
CA ASN A 95 0.29 1.81 -31.97
C ASN A 95 -1.16 1.33 -31.82
N LYS A 96 -1.94 1.90 -30.89
CA LYS A 96 -3.32 1.49 -30.67
C LYS A 96 -4.20 1.84 -31.86
N LYS A 97 -5.10 0.93 -32.23
CA LYS A 97 -6.08 1.14 -33.32
C LYS A 97 -7.36 1.87 -32.87
N SER A 98 -7.55 2.01 -31.56
CA SER A 98 -8.78 2.54 -30.97
C SER A 98 -8.44 3.35 -29.72
N ASP A 99 -8.95 4.57 -29.66
CA ASP A 99 -8.80 5.46 -28.51
C ASP A 99 -9.58 5.00 -27.28
N LYS A 100 -10.46 3.99 -27.43
CA LYS A 100 -11.20 3.39 -26.32
C LYS A 100 -10.34 2.46 -25.47
N ARG A 101 -9.16 2.04 -25.94
CA ARG A 101 -8.25 1.17 -25.21
C ARG A 101 -7.10 1.97 -24.64
N TYR A 102 -6.84 1.75 -23.36
CA TYR A 102 -5.76 2.39 -22.62
C TYR A 102 -4.75 1.33 -22.22
N TYR A 103 -3.55 1.37 -22.81
CA TYR A 103 -2.42 0.53 -22.41
C TYR A 103 -1.56 1.22 -21.36
N VAL A 104 -1.58 2.56 -21.37
CA VAL A 104 -1.03 3.44 -20.35
C VAL A 104 -2.21 3.98 -19.52
N PRO A 105 -2.56 3.38 -18.38
CA PRO A 105 -3.77 3.73 -17.62
C PRO A 105 -3.60 4.98 -16.75
N ARG A 106 -2.60 5.83 -17.04
CA ARG A 106 -2.28 7.04 -16.26
C ARG A 106 -3.44 8.02 -16.27
N ARG A 107 -3.52 8.88 -15.26
CA ARG A 107 -4.54 9.93 -15.20
C ARG A 107 -4.29 10.99 -16.27
N LYS A 108 -5.35 11.50 -16.87
CA LYS A 108 -5.32 12.59 -17.85
C LYS A 108 -5.36 13.94 -17.14
N GLU A 109 -5.05 15.00 -17.88
CA GLU A 109 -5.21 16.36 -17.38
C GLU A 109 -6.65 16.61 -16.89
N GLY A 110 -6.79 17.15 -15.68
CA GLY A 110 -8.08 17.37 -15.02
C GLY A 110 -8.64 16.16 -14.24
N GLU A 111 -8.09 14.96 -14.40
CA GLU A 111 -8.49 13.80 -13.59
C GLU A 111 -7.80 13.83 -12.20
N PRO A 112 -8.54 13.68 -11.09
CA PRO A 112 -7.97 13.76 -9.76
C PRO A 112 -7.12 12.53 -9.44
N MET A 113 -5.97 12.75 -8.80
CA MET A 113 -5.19 11.67 -8.18
C MET A 113 -6.07 10.88 -7.21
N GLN A 114 -6.03 9.55 -7.29
CA GLN A 114 -6.82 8.69 -6.41
C GLN A 114 -6.00 8.33 -5.17
N VAL A 115 -6.55 8.56 -3.98
CA VAL A 115 -5.89 8.24 -2.70
C VAL A 115 -6.72 7.17 -2.01
N VAL A 116 -6.19 5.94 -1.95
CA VAL A 116 -6.88 4.77 -1.43
C VAL A 116 -6.28 4.39 -0.09
N SER A 117 -7.03 4.60 0.99
CA SER A 117 -6.63 4.14 2.33
C SER A 117 -7.16 2.74 2.60
N VAL A 118 -6.26 1.86 3.02
CA VAL A 118 -6.59 0.50 3.49
C VAL A 118 -6.67 0.54 5.02
N VAL A 119 -7.86 0.29 5.56
CA VAL A 119 -8.15 0.45 6.99
C VAL A 119 -8.79 -0.79 7.59
N ASN A 120 -8.55 -0.99 8.89
CA ASN A 120 -9.18 -1.95 9.79
C ASN A 120 -8.56 -1.78 11.20
N PHE A 121 -9.40 -1.90 12.22
CA PHE A 121 -9.08 -1.74 13.64
C PHE A 121 -8.44 -2.96 14.32
N LYS A 122 -8.41 -4.13 13.68
CA LYS A 122 -7.71 -5.31 14.23
C LYS A 122 -6.36 -5.55 13.56
N GLY A 123 -5.34 -5.89 14.35
CA GLY A 123 -4.09 -6.45 13.84
C GLY A 123 -4.31 -7.77 13.10
N GLY A 124 -3.57 -8.03 12.03
CA GLY A 124 -3.66 -9.29 11.28
C GLY A 124 -4.87 -9.44 10.35
N SER A 125 -5.59 -8.35 10.09
CA SER A 125 -6.71 -8.23 9.15
C SER A 125 -6.32 -8.19 7.67
N GLY A 126 -5.02 -8.23 7.37
CA GLY A 126 -4.53 -8.21 5.99
C GLY A 126 -4.40 -6.82 5.37
N LYS A 127 -4.43 -5.72 6.15
CA LYS A 127 -4.23 -4.33 5.66
C LYS A 127 -2.94 -4.16 4.86
N THR A 128 -1.79 -4.31 5.51
CA THR A 128 -0.46 -4.18 4.89
C THR A 128 -0.29 -5.10 3.70
N THR A 129 -0.74 -6.37 3.83
CA THR A 129 -0.72 -7.31 2.71
C THR A 129 -1.55 -6.80 1.54
N THR A 130 -2.76 -6.29 1.78
CA THR A 130 -3.64 -5.75 0.75
C THR A 130 -3.04 -4.48 0.13
N ALA A 131 -2.55 -3.54 0.93
CA ALA A 131 -1.93 -2.31 0.48
C ALA A 131 -0.69 -2.59 -0.40
N ALA A 132 0.20 -3.49 0.05
CA ALA A 132 1.38 -3.90 -0.70
C ALA A 132 1.01 -4.53 -2.05
N HIS A 133 0.11 -5.52 -2.05
CA HIS A 133 -0.28 -6.20 -3.29
C HIS A 133 -1.04 -5.27 -4.23
N LEU A 134 -1.91 -4.38 -3.72
CA LEU A 134 -2.62 -3.40 -4.53
C LEU A 134 -1.64 -2.41 -5.18
N ALA A 135 -0.71 -1.84 -4.41
CA ALA A 135 0.26 -0.89 -4.92
C ALA A 135 1.15 -1.51 -6.02
N GLN A 136 1.63 -2.73 -5.79
CA GLN A 136 2.41 -3.45 -6.80
C GLN A 136 1.59 -3.83 -8.03
N TYR A 137 0.36 -4.29 -7.85
CA TYR A 137 -0.53 -4.62 -8.98
C TYR A 137 -0.82 -3.37 -9.82
N LEU A 138 -1.08 -2.22 -9.20
CA LEU A 138 -1.29 -0.95 -9.90
C LEU A 138 -0.05 -0.55 -10.72
N ALA A 139 1.16 -0.70 -10.17
CA ALA A 139 2.41 -0.40 -10.86
C ALA A 139 2.68 -1.38 -12.02
N LEU A 140 2.51 -2.68 -11.78
CA LEU A 140 2.65 -3.72 -12.82
C LEU A 140 1.60 -3.58 -13.93
N THR A 141 0.43 -3.02 -13.62
CA THR A 141 -0.61 -2.66 -14.61
C THR A 141 -0.37 -1.30 -15.28
N GLY A 142 0.69 -0.57 -14.94
CA GLY A 142 1.17 0.61 -15.66
C GLY A 142 0.80 1.96 -15.05
N HIS A 143 0.22 2.00 -13.85
CA HIS A 143 -0.01 3.24 -13.11
C HIS A 143 1.28 3.73 -12.46
N ARG A 144 1.39 5.05 -12.23
CA ARG A 144 2.41 5.64 -11.36
C ARG A 144 1.86 5.66 -9.94
N VAL A 145 2.51 4.94 -9.03
CA VAL A 145 1.96 4.63 -7.71
C VAL A 145 2.87 5.14 -6.62
N LEU A 146 2.27 5.74 -5.60
CA LEU A 146 2.93 6.04 -4.33
C LEU A 146 2.30 5.21 -3.22
N ALA A 147 3.07 4.32 -2.62
CA ALA A 147 2.69 3.66 -1.38
C ALA A 147 3.05 4.56 -0.18
N ILE A 148 2.18 4.68 0.80
CA ILE A 148 2.45 5.39 2.05
C ILE A 148 2.22 4.43 3.21
N ASP A 149 3.26 4.23 4.00
CA ASP A 149 3.16 3.52 5.26
C ASP A 149 2.81 4.53 6.37
N LEU A 150 1.68 4.33 7.03
CA LEU A 150 1.28 5.12 8.20
C LEU A 150 1.37 4.34 9.51
N ASP A 151 1.77 3.06 9.47
CA ASP A 151 1.96 2.28 10.68
C ASP A 151 3.40 2.49 11.18
N PRO A 152 3.61 3.01 12.41
CA PRO A 152 4.95 3.15 12.98
C PRO A 152 5.74 1.83 13.06
N GLN A 153 5.07 0.67 12.97
CA GLN A 153 5.72 -0.65 12.83
C GLN A 153 6.35 -0.90 11.46
N ALA A 154 6.11 0.00 10.50
CA ALA A 154 6.75 0.07 9.21
C ALA A 154 6.74 -1.25 8.40
N SER A 155 5.63 -1.99 8.50
CA SER A 155 5.50 -3.30 7.88
C SER A 155 5.45 -3.19 6.35
N LEU A 156 4.78 -2.17 5.81
CA LEU A 156 4.74 -1.92 4.37
C LEU A 156 6.11 -1.49 3.86
N THR A 157 6.78 -0.62 4.61
CA THR A 157 8.14 -0.14 4.34
C THR A 157 9.12 -1.31 4.23
N SER A 158 9.10 -2.21 5.22
CA SER A 158 9.87 -3.46 5.22
C SER A 158 9.57 -4.36 4.03
N LEU A 159 8.30 -4.46 3.61
CA LEU A 159 7.90 -5.24 2.43
C LEU A 159 8.48 -4.67 1.14
N PHE A 160 8.73 -3.36 1.03
CA PHE A 160 9.39 -2.76 -0.12
C PHE A 160 10.92 -2.76 -0.04
N GLY A 161 11.49 -3.43 0.97
CA GLY A 161 12.93 -3.63 1.08
C GLY A 161 13.67 -2.51 1.81
N ILE A 162 12.96 -1.55 2.40
CA ILE A 162 13.52 -0.49 3.23
C ILE A 162 13.40 -0.92 4.70
N GLN A 163 14.47 -0.82 5.47
CA GLN A 163 14.52 -1.18 6.88
C GLN A 163 14.69 0.09 7.72
N PRO A 164 13.59 0.72 8.18
CA PRO A 164 13.64 2.04 8.79
C PRO A 164 14.48 2.10 10.07
N GLU A 165 14.62 1.00 10.82
CA GLU A 165 15.50 0.98 12.00
C GLU A 165 16.99 1.04 11.65
N LEU A 166 17.35 0.77 10.40
CA LEU A 166 18.73 0.58 9.95
C LEU A 166 19.15 1.52 8.81
N ASP A 167 18.22 2.04 8.02
CA ASP A 167 18.49 2.83 6.81
C ASP A 167 18.45 4.36 7.02
N ASP A 168 18.40 4.84 8.28
CA ASP A 168 18.26 6.26 8.67
C ASP A 168 17.33 7.05 7.74
N THR A 169 16.19 6.44 7.42
CA THR A 169 15.30 6.94 6.38
C THR A 169 14.28 7.88 6.99
N ALA A 170 14.14 9.07 6.42
CA ALA A 170 13.11 10.02 6.79
C ALA A 170 11.72 9.36 6.66
N SER A 171 10.90 9.42 7.71
CA SER A 171 9.53 8.92 7.64
C SER A 171 8.56 10.00 7.19
N LEU A 172 7.32 9.60 6.91
CA LEU A 172 6.24 10.54 6.61
C LEU A 172 6.08 11.64 7.69
N TYR A 173 6.50 11.39 8.93
CA TYR A 173 6.47 12.39 10.00
C TYR A 173 7.17 13.70 9.60
N GLU A 174 8.31 13.61 8.90
CA GLU A 174 9.07 14.78 8.46
C GLU A 174 8.25 15.72 7.56
N ALA A 175 7.29 15.18 6.80
CA ALA A 175 6.39 15.97 5.97
C ALA A 175 5.14 16.47 6.72
N LEU A 176 4.84 15.91 7.89
CA LEU A 176 3.63 16.17 8.69
C LEU A 176 3.88 17.02 9.94
N ARG A 177 5.13 17.16 10.40
CA ARG A 177 5.49 17.93 11.61
C ARG A 177 5.09 19.41 11.57
N PHE A 178 4.96 20.02 12.75
CA PHE A 178 4.40 21.37 12.97
C PHE A 178 5.47 22.46 13.15
N ASP A 179 6.73 22.09 13.17
CA ASP A 179 7.87 22.98 13.34
C ASP A 179 8.54 23.33 12.01
N ASP A 180 9.60 24.13 12.08
CA ASP A 180 10.31 24.66 10.93
C ASP A 180 11.27 23.63 10.29
N GLU A 181 11.39 22.43 10.88
CA GLU A 181 12.17 21.31 10.32
C GLU A 181 11.37 20.49 9.30
N ARG A 182 10.10 20.85 9.07
CA ARG A 182 9.23 20.20 8.11
C ARG A 182 9.85 20.16 6.71
N LYS A 183 9.91 18.95 6.14
CA LYS A 183 10.44 18.69 4.79
C LYS A 183 9.32 18.60 3.76
N SER A 184 9.69 18.79 2.49
CA SER A 184 8.82 18.45 1.37
C SER A 184 8.59 16.94 1.35
N ILE A 185 7.37 16.49 1.03
CA ILE A 185 7.14 15.04 0.89
C ILE A 185 8.00 14.45 -0.23
N ALA A 186 8.33 15.25 -1.25
CA ALA A 186 9.18 14.82 -2.35
C ALA A 186 10.59 14.40 -1.90
N ASP A 187 11.09 14.96 -0.79
CA ASP A 187 12.40 14.64 -0.24
C ASP A 187 12.37 13.37 0.65
N VAL A 188 11.18 12.93 1.03
CA VAL A 188 10.96 11.75 1.89
C VAL A 188 10.73 10.50 1.05
N ILE A 189 10.15 10.65 -0.15
CA ILE A 189 9.83 9.56 -1.07
C ILE A 189 11.09 8.77 -1.43
N GLN A 190 10.99 7.44 -1.32
CA GLN A 190 12.04 6.49 -1.70
C GLN A 190 11.58 5.63 -2.88
N PRO A 191 12.45 5.35 -3.86
CA PRO A 191 12.14 4.41 -4.92
C PRO A 191 12.11 2.97 -4.39
N THR A 192 11.27 2.12 -4.99
CA THR A 192 11.26 0.68 -4.70
C THR A 192 12.02 -0.12 -5.78
N ASN A 193 12.07 -1.44 -5.62
CA ASN A 193 12.57 -2.38 -6.63
C ASN A 193 11.60 -2.56 -7.82
N ILE A 194 10.43 -1.92 -7.79
CA ILE A 194 9.38 -2.06 -8.80
C ILE A 194 9.25 -0.74 -9.57
N PRO A 195 9.55 -0.72 -10.88
CA PRO A 195 9.35 0.45 -11.72
C PRO A 195 7.92 1.01 -11.65
N GLY A 196 7.80 2.32 -11.47
CA GLY A 196 6.52 3.01 -11.34
C GLY A 196 5.89 2.93 -9.94
N LEU A 197 6.58 2.35 -8.96
CA LEU A 197 6.17 2.32 -7.55
C LEU A 197 7.24 2.94 -6.66
N ASP A 198 6.86 4.01 -5.98
CA ASP A 198 7.65 4.61 -4.91
C ASP A 198 6.95 4.42 -3.56
N VAL A 199 7.68 4.63 -2.46
CA VAL A 199 7.17 4.50 -1.11
C VAL A 199 7.54 5.70 -0.24
N VAL A 200 6.60 6.20 0.56
CA VAL A 200 6.89 7.03 1.73
C VAL A 200 6.97 6.10 2.94
N PRO A 201 8.16 5.95 3.53
CA PRO A 201 8.37 5.00 4.62
C PRO A 201 7.79 5.51 5.95
N ALA A 202 7.53 4.58 6.85
CA ALA A 202 7.23 4.84 8.25
C ALA A 202 8.40 4.43 9.13
N ASN A 203 8.45 5.00 10.34
CA ASN A 203 9.30 4.54 11.43
C ASN A 203 8.62 4.90 12.76
N LEU A 204 9.22 4.51 13.88
CA LEU A 204 8.66 4.75 15.22
C LEU A 204 8.40 6.24 15.51
N VAL A 205 9.18 7.16 14.92
CA VAL A 205 9.02 8.62 15.09
C VAL A 205 7.65 9.10 14.60
N LEU A 206 6.99 8.35 13.71
CA LEU A 206 5.64 8.68 13.28
C LEU A 206 4.62 8.74 14.44
N GLN A 207 4.88 8.06 15.56
CA GLN A 207 4.06 8.15 16.77
C GLN A 207 4.03 9.56 17.37
N GLU A 208 5.08 10.37 17.17
CA GLU A 208 5.15 11.74 17.66
C GLU A 208 4.01 12.61 17.11
N TYR A 209 3.50 12.29 15.90
CA TYR A 209 2.35 13.01 15.33
C TYR A 209 1.10 12.94 16.23
N GLU A 210 0.86 11.82 16.90
CA GLU A 210 -0.28 11.65 17.81
C GLU A 210 -0.15 12.54 19.06
N TYR A 211 1.08 12.90 19.44
CA TYR A 211 1.38 13.79 20.56
C TYR A 211 1.42 15.27 20.15
N ASP A 212 2.01 15.55 18.99
CA ASP A 212 2.20 16.90 18.47
C ASP A 212 0.88 17.57 18.10
N VAL A 213 -0.10 16.83 17.58
CA VAL A 213 -1.39 17.41 17.16
C VAL A 213 -2.11 18.09 18.34
N PRO A 214 -2.35 17.43 19.50
CA PRO A 214 -2.93 18.09 20.69
C PRO A 214 -2.14 19.31 21.17
N LEU A 215 -0.81 19.24 21.16
CA LEU A 215 0.04 20.36 21.56
C LEU A 215 -0.09 21.53 20.58
N ALA A 216 -0.07 21.26 19.28
CA ALA A 216 -0.23 22.25 18.23
C ALA A 216 -1.59 22.96 18.34
N ILE A 217 -2.68 22.22 18.59
CA ILE A 217 -4.04 22.77 18.79
C ILE A 217 -4.08 23.73 19.98
N SER A 218 -3.38 23.38 21.08
CA SER A 218 -3.38 24.12 22.35
C SER A 218 -2.39 25.29 22.37
N SER A 219 -1.47 25.36 21.40
CA SER A 219 -0.44 26.39 21.29
C SER A 219 -0.95 27.70 20.68
N LYS A 220 -0.12 28.76 20.69
CA LYS A 220 -0.38 30.02 19.95
C LYS A 220 -0.53 29.82 18.43
N LYS A 221 -0.05 28.70 17.87
CA LYS A 221 -0.23 28.26 16.47
C LYS A 221 -1.50 27.39 16.29
N GLY A 222 -2.50 27.53 17.17
CA GLY A 222 -3.68 26.66 17.22
C GLY A 222 -4.48 26.52 15.92
N GLU A 223 -4.39 27.47 14.97
CA GLU A 223 -5.01 27.35 13.64
C GLU A 223 -4.42 26.20 12.82
N ASP A 224 -3.10 26.05 12.83
CA ASP A 224 -2.40 25.01 12.07
C ASP A 224 -2.60 23.63 12.70
N GLY A 225 -2.64 23.58 14.04
CA GLY A 225 -3.05 22.39 14.81
C GLY A 225 -4.48 21.95 14.48
N ARG A 226 -5.43 22.89 14.37
CA ARG A 226 -6.83 22.58 14.02
C ARG A 226 -6.98 22.02 12.60
N LEU A 227 -6.03 22.27 11.70
CA LEU A 227 -6.00 21.77 10.33
C LEU A 227 -5.17 20.50 10.17
N PHE A 228 -4.85 19.78 11.27
CA PHE A 228 -4.05 18.54 11.22
C PHE A 228 -4.58 17.56 10.17
N TYR A 229 -5.90 17.42 10.05
CA TYR A 229 -6.56 16.47 9.16
C TYR A 229 -6.31 16.76 7.67
N MET A 230 -5.84 17.97 7.31
CA MET A 230 -5.48 18.32 5.93
C MET A 230 -4.00 18.09 5.60
N ARG A 231 -3.18 17.66 6.55
CA ARG A 231 -1.72 17.63 6.38
C ARG A 231 -1.25 16.66 5.32
N ILE A 232 -1.74 15.42 5.33
CA ILE A 232 -1.43 14.44 4.26
C ILE A 232 -1.94 14.95 2.92
N ALA A 233 -3.18 15.45 2.86
CA ALA A 233 -3.74 16.00 1.64
C ALA A 233 -2.92 17.18 1.08
N SER A 234 -2.35 18.02 1.96
CA SER A 234 -1.53 19.16 1.58
C SER A 234 -0.12 18.75 1.16
N ALA A 235 0.45 17.75 1.81
CA ALA A 235 1.73 17.16 1.43
C ALA A 235 1.63 16.52 0.03
N LEU A 236 0.58 15.71 -0.20
CA LEU A 236 0.33 15.04 -1.48
C LEU A 236 0.15 16.02 -2.65
N LYS A 237 -0.35 17.24 -2.44
CA LYS A 237 -0.43 18.27 -3.49
C LYS A 237 0.93 18.63 -4.09
N GLN A 238 2.03 18.47 -3.35
CA GLN A 238 3.38 18.78 -3.82
C GLN A 238 3.88 17.79 -4.89
N VAL A 239 3.25 16.62 -4.99
CA VAL A 239 3.61 15.53 -5.91
C VAL A 239 2.40 15.06 -6.72
N ASP A 240 1.35 15.88 -6.81
CA ASP A 240 0.10 15.51 -7.51
C ASP A 240 0.45 15.03 -8.91
N ASP A 241 1.16 15.83 -9.71
CA ASP A 241 1.54 15.58 -11.10
C ASP A 241 2.36 14.29 -11.35
N LYS A 242 3.03 13.77 -10.31
CA LYS A 242 3.91 12.60 -10.41
C LYS A 242 3.18 11.26 -10.31
N TYR A 243 2.07 11.21 -9.57
CA TYR A 243 1.38 9.95 -9.28
C TYR A 243 -0.05 9.94 -9.81
N ASP A 244 -0.50 8.73 -10.18
CA ASP A 244 -1.89 8.49 -10.58
C ASP A 244 -2.71 8.01 -9.38
N VAL A 245 -2.11 7.13 -8.57
CA VAL A 245 -2.74 6.51 -7.41
C VAL A 245 -1.78 6.51 -6.21
N VAL A 246 -2.30 6.89 -5.05
CA VAL A 246 -1.64 6.75 -3.75
C VAL A 246 -2.35 5.63 -2.98
N VAL A 247 -1.60 4.68 -2.43
CA VAL A 247 -2.13 3.62 -1.56
C VAL A 247 -1.58 3.83 -0.15
N ILE A 248 -2.47 4.01 0.82
CA ILE A 248 -2.08 4.28 2.22
C ILE A 248 -2.38 3.04 3.06
N ASP A 249 -1.36 2.49 3.74
CA ASP A 249 -1.53 1.44 4.76
C ASP A 249 -1.70 2.09 6.12
N CYS A 250 -2.92 2.05 6.67
CA CYS A 250 -3.23 2.72 7.92
C CYS A 250 -2.92 1.83 9.15
N PRO A 251 -2.52 2.43 10.27
CA PRO A 251 -2.32 1.70 11.52
C PRO A 251 -3.65 1.11 12.04
N PRO A 252 -3.59 0.11 12.95
CA PRO A 252 -4.81 -0.46 13.54
C PRO A 252 -5.52 0.49 14.51
N GLN A 253 -4.86 1.57 14.98
CA GLN A 253 -5.47 2.53 15.89
C GLN A 253 -6.23 3.63 15.15
N LEU A 254 -7.33 4.10 15.74
CA LEU A 254 -8.10 5.24 15.24
C LEU A 254 -7.62 6.53 15.93
N GLY A 255 -6.40 6.95 15.60
CA GLY A 255 -5.76 8.18 16.07
C GLY A 255 -5.81 9.32 15.04
N TYR A 256 -5.10 10.41 15.33
CA TYR A 256 -4.94 11.56 14.45
C TYR A 256 -4.32 11.19 13.10
N LEU A 257 -3.39 10.24 13.04
CA LEU A 257 -2.81 9.73 11.80
C LEU A 257 -3.89 9.14 10.88
N THR A 258 -4.70 8.22 11.41
CA THR A 258 -5.77 7.55 10.66
C THR A 258 -6.83 8.55 10.19
N ILE A 259 -7.21 9.52 11.03
CA ILE A 259 -8.15 10.58 10.65
C ILE A 259 -7.58 11.42 9.49
N THR A 260 -6.32 11.83 9.60
CA THR A 260 -5.63 12.61 8.56
C THR A 260 -5.57 11.84 7.24
N ALA A 261 -5.33 10.52 7.29
CA ALA A 261 -5.31 9.65 6.12
C ALA A 261 -6.69 9.56 5.45
N LEU A 262 -7.73 9.34 6.26
CA LEU A 262 -9.11 9.21 5.77
C LEU A 262 -9.61 10.52 5.16
N MET A 263 -9.24 11.67 5.72
CA MET A 263 -9.57 12.98 5.14
C MET A 263 -8.83 13.27 3.84
N ALA A 264 -7.65 12.70 3.64
CA ALA A 264 -6.93 12.77 2.36
C ALA A 264 -7.47 11.79 1.30
N SER A 265 -8.25 10.79 1.71
CA SER A 265 -8.65 9.67 0.85
C SER A 265 -9.79 10.00 -0.11
N THR A 266 -9.68 9.51 -1.34
CA THR A 266 -10.77 9.46 -2.32
C THR A 266 -11.43 8.08 -2.36
N GLY A 267 -10.73 7.03 -1.93
CA GLY A 267 -11.22 5.67 -1.79
C GLY A 267 -10.89 5.10 -0.42
N ILE A 268 -11.83 4.38 0.19
CA ILE A 268 -11.58 3.66 1.46
C ILE A 268 -11.83 2.17 1.26
N LEU A 269 -10.82 1.36 1.58
CA LEU A 269 -10.90 -0.09 1.57
C LEU A 269 -10.86 -0.62 3.00
N ILE A 270 -11.99 -1.14 3.47
CA ILE A 270 -12.12 -1.71 4.81
C ILE A 270 -11.89 -3.22 4.71
N THR A 271 -10.73 -3.69 5.14
CA THR A 271 -10.43 -5.13 5.17
C THR A 271 -11.22 -5.81 6.28
N ILE A 272 -11.70 -7.03 6.05
CA ILE A 272 -12.46 -7.80 7.02
C ILE A 272 -12.02 -9.25 6.94
N HIS A 273 -11.70 -9.84 8.09
CA HIS A 273 -11.58 -11.28 8.21
C HIS A 273 -12.96 -11.83 8.62
N PRO A 274 -13.52 -12.83 7.92
CA PRO A 274 -14.93 -13.23 8.08
C PRO A 274 -15.15 -14.07 9.34
N GLN A 275 -14.89 -13.50 10.51
CA GLN A 275 -15.18 -14.07 11.82
C GLN A 275 -16.14 -13.16 12.60
N MET A 276 -16.97 -13.76 13.47
CA MET A 276 -17.94 -13.02 14.30
C MET A 276 -17.28 -11.86 15.08
N LEU A 277 -16.15 -12.12 15.74
CA LEU A 277 -15.46 -11.11 16.53
C LEU A 277 -14.97 -9.94 15.67
N ASP A 278 -14.49 -10.23 14.46
CA ASP A 278 -14.00 -9.20 13.54
C ASP A 278 -15.13 -8.28 13.07
N ILE A 279 -16.34 -8.81 12.89
CA ILE A 279 -17.51 -8.02 12.49
C ILE A 279 -18.10 -7.23 13.65
N MET A 280 -18.05 -7.77 14.87
CA MET A 280 -18.37 -6.99 16.07
C MET A 280 -17.42 -5.80 16.23
N SER A 281 -16.10 -6.02 16.07
CA SER A 281 -15.10 -4.94 16.10
C SER A 281 -15.30 -3.93 14.96
N MET A 282 -15.67 -4.40 13.76
CA MET A 282 -16.00 -3.53 12.64
C MET A 282 -17.21 -2.63 12.92
N SER A 283 -18.28 -3.18 13.53
CA SER A 283 -19.46 -2.39 13.90
C SER A 283 -19.09 -1.22 14.82
N GLN A 284 -18.28 -1.51 15.85
CA GLN A 284 -17.75 -0.48 16.74
C GLN A 284 -16.90 0.54 15.99
N PHE A 285 -16.03 0.08 15.08
CA PHE A 285 -15.21 0.95 14.24
C PHE A 285 -16.05 1.89 13.38
N LEU A 286 -17.09 1.40 12.70
CA LEU A 286 -17.97 2.25 11.89
C LEU A 286 -18.70 3.30 12.72
N MET A 287 -19.16 2.92 13.93
CA MET A 287 -19.79 3.86 14.87
C MET A 287 -18.80 4.95 15.32
N MET A 288 -17.58 4.55 15.69
CA MET A 288 -16.52 5.51 16.06
C MET A 288 -16.16 6.42 14.89
N LEU A 289 -16.04 5.84 13.68
CA LEU A 289 -15.69 6.59 12.48
C LEU A 289 -16.76 7.64 12.18
N GLY A 290 -18.04 7.26 12.22
CA GLY A 290 -19.15 8.21 12.08
C GLY A 290 -19.14 9.29 13.16
N GLY A 291 -18.84 8.91 14.40
CA GLY A 291 -18.76 9.84 15.54
C GLY A 291 -17.60 10.84 15.44
N ILE A 292 -16.49 10.49 14.80
CA ILE A 292 -15.34 11.38 14.57
C ILE A 292 -15.56 12.23 13.31
N MET A 293 -16.11 11.64 12.25
CA MET A 293 -16.35 12.33 10.98
C MET A 293 -17.38 13.44 11.11
N GLY A 294 -18.38 13.29 11.98
CA GLY A 294 -19.38 14.34 12.24
C GLY A 294 -18.75 15.68 12.68
N PRO A 295 -18.04 15.74 13.81
CA PRO A 295 -17.37 16.96 14.28
C PRO A 295 -16.33 17.52 13.30
N VAL A 296 -15.61 16.65 12.58
CA VAL A 296 -14.64 17.09 11.56
C VAL A 296 -15.35 17.77 10.39
N ALA A 297 -16.50 17.24 9.95
CA ALA A 297 -17.33 17.87 8.93
C ALA A 297 -17.95 19.19 9.42
N GLU A 298 -18.44 19.24 10.67
CA GLU A 298 -18.95 20.47 11.30
C GLU A 298 -17.89 21.56 11.42
N ALA A 299 -16.62 21.18 11.60
CA ALA A 299 -15.47 22.09 11.58
C ALA A 299 -15.11 22.59 10.15
N GLY A 300 -15.91 22.25 9.14
CA GLY A 300 -15.76 22.71 7.75
C GLY A 300 -14.89 21.80 6.88
N ALA A 301 -14.56 20.60 7.34
CA ALA A 301 -13.76 19.68 6.54
C ALA A 301 -14.62 18.93 5.52
N GLU A 302 -14.32 19.09 4.23
CA GLU A 302 -14.97 18.32 3.18
C GLU A 302 -14.29 16.97 2.99
N MET A 303 -15.07 15.90 3.15
CA MET A 303 -14.63 14.56 2.79
C MET A 303 -14.60 14.39 1.28
N ARG A 304 -13.47 13.88 0.76
CA ARG A 304 -13.27 13.65 -0.69
C ARG A 304 -13.57 12.22 -1.13
N VAL A 305 -14.10 11.40 -0.22
CA VAL A 305 -14.36 9.98 -0.46
C VAL A 305 -15.44 9.82 -1.52
N GLN A 306 -15.06 9.24 -2.65
CA GLN A 306 -15.93 8.99 -3.80
C GLN A 306 -16.50 7.58 -3.78
N TRP A 307 -15.76 6.66 -3.17
CA TRP A 307 -16.20 5.28 -2.96
C TRP A 307 -15.58 4.70 -1.69
N PHE A 308 -16.28 3.75 -1.09
CA PHE A 308 -15.71 2.87 -0.07
C PHE A 308 -16.20 1.44 -0.29
N ARG A 309 -15.37 0.46 0.06
CA ARG A 309 -15.72 -0.96 -0.04
C ARG A 309 -15.20 -1.79 1.12
N TYR A 310 -15.94 -2.84 1.45
CA TYR A 310 -15.52 -3.94 2.30
C TYR A 310 -14.81 -5.00 1.47
N LEU A 311 -13.61 -5.37 1.90
CA LEU A 311 -12.84 -6.47 1.31
C LEU A 311 -12.76 -7.63 2.30
N ILE A 312 -13.34 -8.77 1.92
CA ILE A 312 -13.12 -10.01 2.67
C ILE A 312 -11.70 -10.51 2.38
N THR A 313 -10.96 -10.74 3.46
CA THR A 313 -9.56 -11.18 3.46
C THR A 313 -9.43 -12.51 4.19
N ARG A 314 -8.38 -13.27 3.84
CA ARG A 314 -8.08 -14.58 4.41
C ARG A 314 -9.31 -15.51 4.38
N PHE A 315 -10.09 -15.43 3.31
CA PHE A 315 -11.29 -16.24 3.15
C PHE A 315 -10.95 -17.69 2.82
N GLU A 316 -11.62 -18.62 3.49
CA GLU A 316 -11.54 -20.05 3.20
C GLU A 316 -12.95 -20.54 2.79
N PRO A 317 -13.24 -20.72 1.49
CA PRO A 317 -14.59 -21.04 1.02
C PRO A 317 -15.16 -22.36 1.59
N THR A 318 -14.29 -23.28 2.01
CA THR A 318 -14.65 -24.55 2.63
C THR A 318 -14.99 -24.42 4.11
N ASP A 319 -14.67 -23.28 4.74
CA ASP A 319 -15.01 -22.97 6.13
C ASP A 319 -16.46 -22.45 6.18
N ILE A 320 -17.37 -23.34 6.62
CA ILE A 320 -18.81 -23.06 6.68
C ILE A 320 -19.12 -21.82 7.55
N PRO A 321 -18.59 -21.68 8.78
CA PRO A 321 -18.72 -20.45 9.56
C PRO A 321 -18.33 -19.18 8.79
N GLN A 322 -17.20 -19.17 8.07
CA GLN A 322 -16.81 -18.01 7.27
C GLN A 322 -17.79 -17.74 6.12
N ALA A 323 -18.22 -18.78 5.41
CA ALA A 323 -19.17 -18.64 4.30
C ALA A 323 -20.53 -18.08 4.78
N GLN A 324 -21.03 -18.56 5.92
CA GLN A 324 -22.24 -18.03 6.56
C GLN A 324 -22.06 -16.54 6.90
N MET A 325 -20.89 -16.18 7.40
CA MET A 325 -20.60 -14.81 7.78
C MET A 325 -20.53 -13.86 6.59
N VAL A 326 -19.87 -14.28 5.51
CA VAL A 326 -19.85 -13.53 4.25
C VAL A 326 -21.28 -13.37 3.71
N GLY A 327 -22.10 -14.41 3.77
CA GLY A 327 -23.52 -14.32 3.40
C GLY A 327 -24.31 -13.33 4.24
N PHE A 328 -24.07 -13.30 5.57
CA PHE A 328 -24.67 -12.33 6.47
C PHE A 328 -24.27 -10.89 6.11
N MET A 329 -22.98 -10.64 5.90
CA MET A 329 -22.49 -9.33 5.47
C MET A 329 -23.05 -8.90 4.10
N GLN A 330 -23.11 -9.83 3.14
CA GLN A 330 -23.65 -9.56 1.81
C GLN A 330 -25.13 -9.16 1.88
N SER A 331 -25.90 -9.77 2.80
CA SER A 331 -27.31 -9.40 3.00
C SER A 331 -27.50 -7.97 3.51
N MET A 332 -26.53 -7.44 4.26
CA MET A 332 -26.58 -6.10 4.86
C MET A 332 -25.94 -5.02 4.00
N PHE A 333 -24.82 -5.33 3.33
CA PHE A 333 -23.91 -4.36 2.71
C PHE A 333 -23.57 -4.69 1.24
N ALA A 334 -24.48 -5.34 0.51
CA ALA A 334 -24.25 -5.85 -0.84
C ALA A 334 -23.57 -4.85 -1.79
N GLN A 335 -23.98 -3.58 -1.77
CA GLN A 335 -23.43 -2.54 -2.67
C GLN A 335 -22.03 -2.07 -2.28
N GLN A 336 -21.67 -2.23 -1.00
CA GLN A 336 -20.41 -1.81 -0.43
C GLN A 336 -19.41 -2.98 -0.35
N MET A 337 -19.80 -4.23 -0.63
CA MET A 337 -18.85 -5.34 -0.67
C MET A 337 -18.19 -5.45 -2.04
N LEU A 338 -16.89 -5.74 -2.05
CA LEU A 338 -16.23 -6.26 -3.26
C LEU A 338 -16.77 -7.64 -3.58
N ARG A 339 -16.90 -7.93 -4.88
CA ARG A 339 -17.36 -9.22 -5.40
C ARG A 339 -16.31 -10.31 -5.19
N ASN A 340 -15.03 -9.94 -5.31
CA ASN A 340 -13.91 -10.85 -5.15
C ASN A 340 -13.33 -10.78 -3.73
N HIS A 341 -12.90 -11.93 -3.21
CA HIS A 341 -12.31 -12.06 -1.88
C HIS A 341 -10.83 -12.46 -1.98
N VAL A 342 -10.01 -12.00 -1.03
CA VAL A 342 -8.63 -12.47 -0.86
C VAL A 342 -8.63 -13.78 -0.07
N LEU A 343 -8.17 -14.86 -0.69
CA LEU A 343 -8.14 -16.19 -0.08
C LEU A 343 -7.07 -16.31 1.00
N LYS A 344 -7.35 -17.15 2.00
CA LYS A 344 -6.32 -17.63 2.92
C LYS A 344 -5.37 -18.55 2.17
N SER A 345 -4.09 -18.20 2.14
CA SER A 345 -3.07 -18.98 1.44
C SER A 345 -1.76 -18.98 2.20
N THR A 346 -1.17 -20.17 2.34
CA THR A 346 0.19 -20.33 2.89
C THR A 346 1.22 -19.63 2.02
N ALA A 347 1.01 -19.56 0.69
CA ALA A 347 1.94 -18.85 -0.20
C ALA A 347 2.02 -17.35 0.12
N ILE A 348 0.90 -16.71 0.44
CA ILE A 348 0.87 -15.29 0.88
C ILE A 348 1.61 -15.14 2.22
N SER A 349 1.34 -16.04 3.17
CA SER A 349 1.99 -16.02 4.49
C SER A 349 3.50 -16.22 4.40
N ASP A 350 3.95 -17.23 3.64
CA ASP A 350 5.36 -17.58 3.47
C ASP A 350 6.13 -16.47 2.75
N ALA A 351 5.54 -15.87 1.70
CA ALA A 351 6.14 -14.71 1.03
C ALA A 351 6.27 -13.51 1.99
N SER A 352 5.24 -13.23 2.79
CA SER A 352 5.27 -12.14 3.77
C SER A 352 6.34 -12.33 4.84
N ILE A 353 6.62 -13.58 5.26
CA ILE A 353 7.71 -13.89 6.21
C ILE A 353 9.07 -13.51 5.61
N LYS A 354 9.26 -13.70 4.30
CA LYS A 354 10.45 -13.28 3.56
C LYS A 354 10.47 -11.78 3.23
N LYS A 355 9.53 -10.99 3.75
CA LYS A 355 9.32 -9.57 3.39
C LYS A 355 9.13 -9.38 1.88
N GLN A 356 8.38 -10.27 1.24
CA GLN A 356 8.05 -10.24 -0.19
C GLN A 356 6.55 -10.38 -0.41
N THR A 357 6.05 -9.87 -1.52
CA THR A 357 4.69 -10.18 -1.99
C THR A 357 4.69 -11.40 -2.91
N LEU A 358 3.51 -11.89 -3.29
CA LEU A 358 3.41 -12.95 -4.30
C LEU A 358 3.86 -12.52 -5.71
N TYR A 359 3.89 -11.21 -6.00
CA TYR A 359 4.38 -10.71 -7.28
C TYR A 359 5.91 -10.80 -7.39
N GLU A 360 6.62 -10.85 -6.27
CA GLU A 360 8.09 -10.85 -6.22
C GLU A 360 8.71 -12.24 -6.16
N VAL A 361 7.96 -13.25 -5.70
CA VAL A 361 8.46 -14.61 -5.50
C VAL A 361 8.26 -15.49 -6.73
N GLU A 362 9.16 -16.46 -6.93
CA GLU A 362 9.07 -17.38 -8.05
C GLU A 362 8.01 -18.45 -7.82
N ARG A 363 7.19 -18.73 -8.84
CA ARG A 363 6.15 -19.78 -8.79
C ARG A 363 6.72 -21.16 -8.41
N GLY A 364 7.99 -21.42 -8.73
CA GLY A 364 8.68 -22.68 -8.42
C GLY A 364 8.96 -22.90 -6.94
N GLU A 365 8.93 -21.86 -6.11
CA GLU A 365 9.17 -21.95 -4.65
C GLU A 365 7.98 -22.53 -3.87
N PHE A 366 6.81 -22.67 -4.51
CA PHE A 366 5.56 -23.02 -3.85
C PHE A 366 4.87 -24.23 -4.49
N VAL A 367 3.90 -24.79 -3.76
CA VAL A 367 2.92 -25.71 -4.33
C VAL A 367 2.10 -24.97 -5.39
N ARG A 368 2.26 -25.36 -6.66
CA ARG A 368 1.68 -24.69 -7.84
C ARG A 368 0.21 -24.33 -7.67
N ALA A 369 -0.64 -25.30 -7.29
CA ALA A 369 -2.08 -25.06 -7.12
C ALA A 369 -2.43 -24.08 -5.98
N THR A 370 -1.56 -23.96 -4.97
CA THR A 370 -1.75 -22.99 -3.88
C THR A 370 -1.32 -21.60 -4.31
N TYR A 371 -0.21 -21.50 -5.04
CA TYR A 371 0.25 -20.25 -5.64
C TYR A 371 -0.77 -19.70 -6.64
N ASP A 372 -1.19 -20.52 -7.61
CA ASP A 372 -2.06 -20.11 -8.70
C ASP A 372 -3.41 -19.59 -8.17
N ARG A 373 -4.04 -20.30 -7.21
CA ARG A 373 -5.28 -19.85 -6.57
C ARG A 373 -5.12 -18.55 -5.79
N ALA A 374 -3.99 -18.38 -5.11
CA ALA A 374 -3.72 -17.16 -4.34
C ALA A 374 -3.51 -15.95 -5.28
N MET A 375 -2.76 -16.16 -6.37
CA MET A 375 -2.52 -15.14 -7.38
C MET A 375 -3.82 -14.74 -8.10
N GLU A 376 -4.65 -15.71 -8.49
CA GLU A 376 -5.95 -15.47 -9.12
C GLU A 376 -6.87 -14.64 -8.21
N SER A 377 -6.95 -15.01 -6.93
CA SER A 377 -7.73 -14.27 -5.94
C SER A 377 -7.24 -12.83 -5.76
N LEU A 378 -5.92 -12.62 -5.63
CA LEU A 378 -5.34 -11.29 -5.53
C LEU A 378 -5.58 -10.44 -6.78
N ASN A 379 -5.33 -11.01 -7.96
CA ASN A 379 -5.50 -10.30 -9.22
C ASN A 379 -6.96 -9.93 -9.47
N SER A 380 -7.91 -10.81 -9.17
CA SER A 380 -9.34 -10.53 -9.33
C SER A 380 -9.83 -9.43 -8.39
N THR A 381 -9.40 -9.47 -7.12
CA THR A 381 -9.69 -8.41 -6.15
C THR A 381 -9.06 -7.07 -6.57
N ASN A 382 -7.78 -7.08 -6.96
CA ASN A 382 -7.09 -5.85 -7.33
C ASN A 382 -7.66 -5.25 -8.63
N ALA A 383 -8.03 -6.08 -9.61
CA ALA A 383 -8.70 -5.64 -10.83
C ALA A 383 -10.03 -4.94 -10.52
N GLU A 384 -10.84 -5.49 -9.60
CA GLU A 384 -12.08 -4.85 -9.16
C GLU A 384 -11.84 -3.49 -8.47
N ILE A 385 -10.75 -3.35 -7.71
CA ILE A 385 -10.37 -2.05 -7.12
C ILE A 385 -9.94 -1.06 -8.21
N VAL A 386 -9.22 -1.51 -9.24
CA VAL A 386 -8.87 -0.70 -10.41
C VAL A 386 -10.13 -0.21 -11.14
N GLU A 387 -11.17 -1.04 -11.29
CA GLU A 387 -12.45 -0.61 -11.86
C GLU A 387 -13.07 0.57 -11.08
N LEU A 388 -12.97 0.57 -9.74
CA LEU A 388 -13.48 1.67 -8.91
C LEU A 388 -12.68 2.96 -9.12
N ILE A 389 -11.35 2.85 -9.16
CA ILE A 389 -10.43 3.97 -9.44
C ILE A 389 -10.73 4.55 -10.83
N HIS A 390 -10.88 3.70 -11.83
CA HIS A 390 -11.16 4.10 -13.21
C HIS A 390 -12.57 4.67 -13.39
N GLY A 391 -13.54 4.16 -12.61
CA GLY A 391 -14.90 4.70 -12.57
C GLY A 391 -14.96 6.16 -12.12
N VAL A 392 -14.09 6.57 -11.19
CA VAL A 392 -13.93 7.98 -10.79
C VAL A 392 -13.47 8.85 -11.96
N TRP A 393 -12.58 8.33 -12.79
CA TRP A 393 -12.11 9.00 -14.01
C TRP A 393 -13.10 8.88 -15.18
N GLY A 394 -14.31 8.34 -14.95
CA GLY A 394 -15.34 8.17 -15.97
C GLY A 394 -15.02 7.09 -17.02
N ARG A 395 -14.08 6.19 -16.73
CA ARG A 395 -13.71 5.07 -17.58
C ARG A 395 -14.61 3.87 -17.22
N LYS A 396 -15.17 3.21 -18.23
CA LYS A 396 -16.04 2.04 -18.08
C LYS A 396 -15.49 0.84 -18.83
#